data_AF-A0AAE0VRT2-F1
#
_entry.id   AF-A0AAE0VRT2-F1
#
_cell.length_a   1.000
_cell.length_b   1.000
_cell.length_c   1.000
_cell.angle_alpha   90.00
_cell.angle_beta   90.00
_cell.angle_gamma   90.00
#
_symmetry.space_group_name_H-M   'P 1'
#
loop_
_entity.id
_entity.type
_entity.pdbx_description
1 polymer ?
#
loop_
_entity_poly.entity_id
_entity_poly.type
_entity_poly.pdbx_seq_one_letter_code
_entity_poly.pdbx_strand_id
1 'polypeptide(L)'
;MTISLNTRYHFRKSPYNRMYERICSYLSCFNPKSNLCHELEAGEGTPCGNQKWCILGKCNQGKNAARVSDSCPLGDQPGVVYRELTCPELISRSPQKCYLSHISKICCDSCSRYKGTLNGLNKTVDEQCKDEYGHQSYFCRVSVRTIGIVYLSYNSV
;
A
#
# COMPACT_ATOMS: atom_id res chain seq x y z
N MET A 1 -7.34 -23.81 -25.11
CA MET A 1 -6.10 -23.03 -24.98
C MET A 1 -5.86 -22.75 -23.51
N THR A 2 -4.95 -23.51 -22.91
CA THR A 2 -4.61 -23.44 -21.48
C THR A 2 -3.48 -22.44 -21.30
N ILE A 3 -3.76 -21.29 -20.69
CA ILE A 3 -2.73 -20.29 -20.40
C ILE A 3 -1.93 -20.77 -19.18
N SER A 4 -0.67 -21.11 -19.41
CA SER A 4 0.32 -21.50 -18.40
C SER A 4 0.64 -20.31 -17.47
N LEU A 5 0.28 -20.44 -16.19
CA LEU A 5 0.50 -19.45 -15.13
C LEU A 5 1.93 -19.55 -14.53
N ASN A 6 2.99 -19.44 -15.35
CA ASN A 6 4.36 -19.64 -14.85
C ASN A 6 5.32 -18.46 -15.06
N THR A 7 4.80 -17.24 -14.93
CA THR A 7 5.63 -16.02 -14.89
C THR A 7 5.20 -15.16 -13.71
N ARG A 8 6.07 -15.05 -12.70
CA ARG A 8 5.92 -14.15 -11.56
C ARG A 8 6.05 -12.71 -12.02
N TYR A 9 4.96 -12.14 -12.53
CA TYR A 9 4.88 -10.71 -12.78
C TYR A 9 4.59 -9.99 -11.47
N HIS A 10 5.46 -9.05 -11.09
CA HIS A 10 5.26 -8.19 -9.93
C HIS A 10 4.58 -6.89 -10.39
N PHE A 11 3.42 -6.56 -9.82
CA PHE A 11 2.67 -5.35 -10.16
C PHE A 11 3.23 -4.15 -9.42
N ARG A 12 3.53 -3.05 -10.14
CA ARG A 12 3.96 -1.78 -9.52
C ARG A 12 2.82 -0.77 -9.60
N LYS A 13 2.38 -0.27 -8.44
CA LYS A 13 1.20 0.62 -8.38
C LYS A 13 1.53 2.06 -8.73
N SER A 14 0.61 2.70 -9.44
CA SER A 14 0.69 4.09 -9.87
C SER A 14 0.28 5.07 -8.74
N PRO A 15 0.92 6.24 -8.58
CA PRO A 15 0.95 6.97 -7.31
C PRO A 15 -0.25 7.87 -6.95
N TYR A 16 -1.36 7.90 -7.68
CA TYR A 16 -2.46 8.87 -7.45
C TYR A 16 -3.80 8.25 -7.03
N ASN A 17 -4.43 8.88 -6.04
CA ASN A 17 -5.56 8.40 -5.23
C ASN A 17 -6.95 8.44 -5.91
N ARG A 18 -6.99 8.45 -7.25
CA ARG A 18 -8.21 8.29 -8.10
C ARG A 18 -7.98 7.32 -9.27
N MET A 19 -6.90 6.54 -9.24
CA MET A 19 -6.24 6.05 -10.46
C MET A 19 -6.28 4.54 -10.68
N TYR A 20 -7.07 3.80 -9.89
CA TYR A 20 -7.25 2.36 -10.14
C TYR A 20 -8.18 2.07 -11.32
N GLU A 21 -9.03 3.02 -11.73
CA GLU A 21 -9.79 2.89 -12.98
C GLU A 21 -8.87 2.83 -14.21
N ARG A 22 -7.71 3.49 -14.13
CA ARG A 22 -6.67 3.45 -15.17
C ARG A 22 -5.92 2.12 -15.23
N ILE A 23 -6.05 1.22 -14.24
CA ILE A 23 -5.47 -0.13 -14.34
C ILE A 23 -5.92 -0.79 -15.64
N CYS A 24 -7.18 -0.59 -16.03
CA CYS A 24 -7.75 -1.27 -17.18
C CYS A 24 -7.05 -0.92 -18.50
N SER A 25 -6.50 0.29 -18.62
CA SER A 25 -5.77 0.74 -19.82
C SER A 25 -4.24 0.86 -19.61
N TYR A 26 -3.76 0.92 -18.37
CA TYR A 26 -2.36 1.18 -18.01
C TYR A 26 -1.91 0.33 -16.81
N LEU A 27 -1.96 -0.99 -16.94
CA LEU A 27 -1.45 -1.92 -15.94
C LEU A 27 0.09 -1.97 -16.02
N SER A 28 0.76 -1.55 -14.95
CA SER A 28 2.23 -1.54 -14.91
C SER A 28 2.79 -2.84 -14.32
N CYS A 29 3.53 -3.58 -15.14
CA CYS A 29 4.11 -4.87 -14.81
C CYS A 29 5.65 -4.78 -14.78
N PHE A 30 6.28 -5.20 -13.68
CA PHE A 30 7.73 -5.32 -13.61
C PHE A 30 8.21 -6.52 -14.42
N ASN A 31 9.13 -6.29 -15.35
CA ASN A 31 9.82 -7.32 -16.11
C ASN A 31 11.22 -7.56 -15.52
N PRO A 32 11.48 -8.74 -14.93
CA PRO A 32 12.76 -9.03 -14.29
C PRO A 32 13.93 -9.11 -15.28
N LYS A 33 13.68 -9.39 -16.57
CA LYS A 33 14.74 -9.45 -17.59
C LYS A 33 15.28 -8.07 -17.94
N SER A 34 14.39 -7.08 -18.03
CA SER A 34 14.78 -5.71 -18.36
C SER A 34 14.99 -4.84 -17.11
N ASN A 35 14.66 -5.36 -15.92
CA ASN A 35 14.64 -4.60 -14.65
C ASN A 35 13.83 -3.29 -14.73
N LEU A 36 12.76 -3.29 -15.53
CA LEU A 36 11.92 -2.12 -15.79
C LEU A 36 10.44 -2.51 -15.71
N CYS A 37 9.60 -1.50 -15.46
CA CYS A 37 8.16 -1.65 -15.57
C CYS A 37 7.69 -1.33 -16.98
N HIS A 38 6.82 -2.18 -17.51
CA HIS A 38 6.16 -1.99 -18.80
C HIS A 38 4.67 -1.81 -18.58
N GLU A 39 4.05 -0.97 -19.39
CA GLU A 39 2.60 -0.78 -19.38
C GLU A 39 1.94 -1.77 -20.32
N LEU A 40 0.85 -2.38 -19.85
CA LEU A 40 0.02 -3.33 -20.59
C LEU A 40 -1.45 -2.96 -20.38
N GLU A 41 -2.31 -3.36 -21.30
CA GLU A 41 -3.75 -3.36 -21.03
C GLU A 41 -4.09 -4.49 -20.05
N ALA A 42 -4.96 -4.23 -19.08
CA ALA A 42 -5.39 -5.28 -18.17
C ALA A 42 -6.36 -6.23 -18.87
N GLY A 43 -6.22 -7.53 -18.60
CA GLY A 43 -7.16 -8.53 -19.09
C GLY A 43 -8.58 -8.29 -18.56
N GLU A 44 -9.58 -8.70 -19.33
CA GLU A 44 -10.98 -8.61 -18.89
C GLU A 44 -11.21 -9.38 -17.58
N GLY A 45 -12.05 -8.82 -16.71
CA GLY A 45 -12.30 -9.36 -15.38
C GLY A 45 -11.26 -8.97 -14.32
N THR A 46 -10.18 -8.28 -14.68
CA THR A 46 -9.22 -7.73 -13.70
C THR A 46 -9.92 -6.79 -12.72
N PRO A 47 -9.81 -7.00 -11.39
CA PRO A 47 -10.43 -6.10 -10.42
C PRO A 47 -9.81 -4.70 -10.48
N CYS A 48 -10.67 -3.67 -10.52
CA CYS A 48 -10.25 -2.26 -10.55
C CYS A 48 -10.94 -1.42 -9.47
N GLY A 49 -11.79 -2.04 -8.65
CA GLY A 49 -12.48 -1.43 -7.52
C GLY A 49 -13.50 -2.40 -6.91
N ASN A 50 -14.18 -1.98 -5.86
CA ASN A 50 -15.21 -2.77 -5.19
C ASN A 50 -16.36 -3.06 -6.14
N GLN A 51 -16.58 -4.33 -6.46
CA GLN A 51 -17.58 -4.76 -7.44
C GLN A 51 -17.38 -4.10 -8.81
N LYS A 52 -16.12 -3.82 -9.17
CA LYS A 52 -15.73 -3.30 -10.48
C LYS A 52 -14.62 -4.16 -11.09
N TRP A 53 -14.67 -4.36 -12.40
CA TRP A 53 -13.62 -5.02 -13.16
C TRP A 53 -13.36 -4.34 -14.51
N CYS A 54 -12.29 -4.74 -15.17
CA CYS A 54 -11.97 -4.26 -16.50
C CYS A 54 -12.82 -4.97 -17.58
N ILE A 55 -13.50 -4.19 -18.43
CA ILE A 55 -14.12 -4.63 -19.69
C ILE A 55 -13.72 -3.63 -20.76
N LEU A 56 -13.16 -4.10 -21.88
CA LEU A 56 -12.70 -3.26 -23.00
C LEU A 56 -11.87 -2.04 -22.54
N GLY A 57 -10.89 -2.29 -21.67
CA GLY A 57 -9.97 -1.25 -21.16
C GLY A 57 -10.60 -0.23 -20.18
N LYS A 58 -11.85 -0.42 -19.76
CA LYS A 58 -12.57 0.47 -18.81
C LYS A 58 -12.95 -0.25 -17.53
N CYS A 59 -12.88 0.47 -16.41
CA CYS A 59 -13.31 -0.02 -15.11
C CYS A 59 -14.84 0.13 -14.95
N ASN A 60 -15.57 -0.97 -15.00
CA ASN A 60 -17.03 -0.98 -14.99
C ASN A 60 -17.57 -1.72 -13.76
N GLN A 61 -18.71 -1.24 -13.25
CA GLN A 61 -19.45 -1.92 -12.19
C GLN A 61 -20.02 -3.25 -12.70
N GLY A 62 -19.88 -4.33 -11.93
CA GLY A 62 -20.41 -5.65 -12.26
C GLY A 62 -21.06 -6.31 -11.06
N LYS A 63 -22.27 -6.85 -11.22
CA LYS A 63 -22.97 -7.57 -10.12
C LYS A 63 -22.21 -8.80 -9.62
N ASN A 64 -21.46 -9.44 -10.53
CA ASN A 64 -20.65 -10.63 -10.24
C ASN A 64 -19.16 -10.30 -10.07
N ALA A 65 -18.80 -9.01 -10.06
CA ALA A 65 -17.41 -8.62 -9.85
C ALA A 65 -16.99 -8.82 -8.39
N ALA A 66 -15.71 -9.12 -8.19
CA ALA A 66 -15.16 -9.37 -6.88
C ALA A 66 -15.35 -8.18 -5.93
N ARG A 67 -15.64 -8.48 -4.66
CA ARG A 67 -15.68 -7.48 -3.58
C ARG A 67 -14.27 -7.24 -3.08
N VAL A 68 -13.57 -6.29 -3.69
CA VAL A 68 -12.22 -5.86 -3.31
C VAL A 68 -12.23 -4.41 -2.83
N SER A 69 -11.15 -3.96 -2.20
CA SER A 69 -11.03 -2.57 -1.75
C SER A 69 -10.89 -1.61 -2.94
N ASP A 70 -11.65 -0.52 -2.97
CA ASP A 70 -11.47 0.57 -3.96
C ASP A 70 -10.10 1.24 -3.86
N SER A 71 -9.45 1.18 -2.70
CA SER A 71 -8.12 1.75 -2.46
C SER A 71 -6.99 0.74 -2.68
N CYS A 72 -7.32 -0.53 -2.91
CA CYS A 72 -6.37 -1.63 -3.02
C CYS A 72 -6.92 -2.81 -3.84
N PRO A 73 -7.39 -2.61 -5.09
CA PRO A 73 -8.14 -3.64 -5.80
C PRO A 73 -7.29 -4.85 -6.22
N LEU A 74 -5.97 -4.66 -6.31
CA LEU A 74 -5.00 -5.72 -6.61
C LEU A 74 -4.33 -6.30 -5.36
N GLY A 75 -4.73 -5.88 -4.14
CA GLY A 75 -4.10 -6.32 -2.90
C GLY A 75 -2.67 -5.81 -2.73
N ASP A 76 -1.88 -6.45 -1.86
CA ASP A 76 -0.47 -6.12 -1.63
C ASP A 76 0.42 -6.45 -2.83
N GLN A 77 1.58 -5.78 -2.94
CA GLN A 77 2.60 -6.19 -3.90
C GLN A 77 3.11 -7.60 -3.53
N PRO A 78 3.09 -8.56 -4.46
CA PRO A 78 3.61 -9.89 -4.20
C PRO A 78 5.13 -9.88 -4.08
N GLY A 79 5.66 -10.82 -3.29
CA GLY A 79 7.10 -11.01 -3.11
C GLY A 79 7.73 -10.10 -2.05
N VAL A 80 9.07 -10.04 -2.07
CA VAL A 80 9.86 -9.22 -1.15
C VAL A 80 9.72 -7.75 -1.50
N VAL A 81 9.36 -6.93 -0.51
CA VAL A 81 9.19 -5.48 -0.65
C VAL A 81 10.22 -4.68 0.13
N TYR A 82 10.76 -5.23 1.22
CA TYR A 82 11.75 -4.55 2.04
C TYR A 82 12.59 -5.53 2.87
N ARG A 83 13.92 -5.50 2.71
CA ARG A 83 14.87 -6.34 3.49
C ARG A 83 14.40 -7.78 3.67
N GLU A 84 14.11 -8.46 2.56
CA GLU A 84 13.66 -9.86 2.54
C GLU A 84 12.26 -10.13 3.13
N LEU A 85 11.51 -9.08 3.48
CA LEU A 85 10.15 -9.20 3.99
C LEU A 85 9.12 -8.95 2.91
N THR A 86 8.07 -9.77 2.92
CA THR A 86 6.80 -9.52 2.23
C THR A 86 5.98 -8.44 2.96
N CYS A 87 4.91 -7.93 2.33
CA CYS A 87 4.03 -6.95 2.97
C CYS A 87 3.45 -7.41 4.33
N PRO A 88 2.86 -8.62 4.45
CA PRO A 88 2.35 -9.10 5.75
C PRO A 88 3.44 -9.16 6.83
N GLU A 89 4.62 -9.66 6.49
CA GLU A 89 5.75 -9.77 7.44
C GLU A 89 6.28 -8.39 7.87
N LEU A 90 6.43 -7.47 6.91
CA LEU A 90 6.89 -6.11 7.17
C LEU A 90 5.93 -5.38 8.10
N ILE A 91 4.63 -5.45 7.83
CA ILE A 91 3.63 -4.74 8.63
C ILE A 91 3.43 -5.40 9.99
N SER A 92 3.53 -6.72 10.09
CA SER A 92 3.51 -7.41 11.38
C SER A 92 4.69 -7.03 12.28
N ARG A 93 5.91 -6.91 11.72
CA ARG A 93 7.12 -6.55 12.49
C ARG A 93 7.28 -5.05 12.73
N SER A 94 6.79 -4.23 11.83
CA SER A 94 6.98 -2.77 11.89
C SER A 94 5.76 -2.03 11.32
N PRO A 95 4.63 -2.03 12.05
CA PRO A 95 3.41 -1.42 11.56
C PRO A 95 3.52 0.08 11.23
N GLN A 96 4.43 0.80 11.91
CA GLN A 96 4.74 2.20 11.66
C GLN A 96 5.20 2.46 10.20
N LYS A 97 5.65 1.42 9.48
CA LYS A 97 5.98 1.52 8.06
C LYS A 97 4.76 1.89 7.21
N CYS A 98 3.54 1.61 7.66
CA CYS A 98 2.31 2.03 6.99
C CYS A 98 2.11 3.56 6.92
N TYR A 99 2.86 4.34 7.70
CA TYR A 99 2.84 5.81 7.58
C TYR A 99 3.78 6.33 6.49
N LEU A 100 4.66 5.47 5.94
CA LEU A 100 5.49 5.83 4.79
C LEU A 100 4.67 5.69 3.50
N SER A 101 4.54 6.79 2.74
CA SER A 101 3.72 6.85 1.52
C SER A 101 4.03 5.76 0.50
N HIS A 102 5.30 5.35 0.36
CA HIS A 102 5.67 4.28 -0.58
C HIS A 102 5.26 2.89 -0.07
N ILE A 103 5.44 2.60 1.23
CA ILE A 103 5.04 1.32 1.83
C ILE A 103 3.51 1.20 1.85
N SER A 104 2.79 2.26 2.22
CA SER A 104 1.32 2.21 2.28
C SER A 104 0.68 2.00 0.91
N LYS A 105 1.34 2.40 -0.18
CA LYS A 105 0.90 2.08 -1.55
C LYS A 105 1.18 0.62 -1.91
N ILE A 106 2.40 0.16 -1.65
CA ILE A 106 2.84 -1.20 -1.99
C ILE A 106 2.08 -2.24 -1.16
N CYS A 107 1.97 -2.02 0.15
CA CYS A 107 1.33 -2.88 1.15
C CYS A 107 -0.04 -2.37 1.59
N CYS A 108 -0.87 -1.88 0.66
CA CYS A 108 -2.14 -1.25 1.02
C CYS A 108 -3.13 -2.18 1.72
N ASP A 109 -3.17 -3.47 1.41
CA ASP A 109 -4.10 -4.41 2.05
C ASP A 109 -3.64 -4.68 3.48
N SER A 110 -2.37 -5.09 3.66
CA SER A 110 -1.77 -5.26 4.99
C SER A 110 -1.89 -4.00 5.86
N CYS A 111 -1.63 -2.82 5.29
CA CYS A 111 -1.76 -1.55 6.02
C CYS A 111 -3.21 -1.17 6.33
N SER A 112 -4.17 -1.50 5.46
CA SER A 112 -5.59 -1.25 5.73
C SER A 112 -6.10 -2.12 6.88
N ARG A 113 -5.63 -3.37 6.99
CA ARG A 113 -5.94 -4.28 8.09
C ARG A 113 -5.34 -3.79 9.40
N TYR A 114 -4.10 -3.30 9.40
CA TYR A 114 -3.49 -2.70 10.59
C TYR A 114 -4.20 -1.42 11.03
N LYS A 115 -4.53 -0.51 10.10
CA LYS A 115 -5.38 0.66 10.39
C LYS A 115 -6.76 0.24 10.91
N GLY A 116 -7.29 -0.89 10.45
CA GLY A 116 -8.50 -1.52 10.97
C GLY A 116 -8.34 -2.11 12.38
N THR A 117 -7.14 -2.56 12.78
CA THR A 117 -6.84 -2.96 14.16
C THR A 117 -6.76 -1.76 15.10
N LEU A 118 -6.45 -0.57 14.56
CA LEU A 118 -6.62 0.70 15.30
C LEU A 118 -8.09 1.09 15.50
N ASN A 119 -9.05 0.45 14.81
CA ASN A 119 -10.48 0.65 15.06
C ASN A 119 -11.00 -0.13 16.28
N GLY A 120 -10.11 -0.68 17.11
CA GLY A 120 -10.45 -1.36 18.35
C GLY A 120 -10.36 -0.50 19.62
N LEU A 121 -9.88 0.74 19.53
CA LEU A 121 -9.85 1.66 20.67
C LEU A 121 -10.23 3.04 20.15
N ASN A 122 -11.12 3.70 20.87
CA ASN A 122 -11.61 5.06 20.62
C ASN A 122 -10.48 6.09 20.90
N LYS A 123 -9.31 5.89 20.29
CA LYS A 123 -8.05 6.58 20.55
C LYS A 123 -7.41 6.96 19.22
N THR A 124 -7.08 8.23 19.12
CA THR A 124 -6.28 8.83 18.05
C THR A 124 -4.89 8.17 17.97
N VAL A 125 -4.23 8.28 16.82
CA VAL A 125 -2.86 7.75 16.63
C VAL A 125 -1.87 8.36 17.63
N ASP A 126 -2.08 9.61 18.03
CA ASP A 126 -1.29 10.28 19.07
C ASP A 126 -1.47 9.63 20.45
N GLU A 127 -2.70 9.27 20.82
CA GLU A 127 -2.98 8.60 22.10
C GLU A 127 -2.35 7.22 22.16
N GLN A 128 -2.32 6.50 21.03
CA GLN A 128 -1.65 5.20 20.96
C GLN A 128 -0.12 5.34 21.12
N CYS A 129 0.49 6.37 20.51
CA CYS A 129 1.91 6.64 20.71
C CYS A 129 2.24 6.92 22.19
N LYS A 130 1.33 7.61 22.90
CA LYS A 130 1.46 7.93 24.32
C LYS A 130 1.27 6.72 25.22
N ASP A 131 0.34 5.82 24.89
CA ASP A 131 0.12 4.60 25.65
C ASP A 131 1.33 3.65 25.58
N GLU A 132 1.94 3.53 24.40
CA GLU A 132 3.04 2.58 24.15
C GLU A 132 4.40 3.10 24.65
N TYR A 133 4.70 4.39 24.42
CA TYR A 133 6.04 4.96 24.63
C TYR A 133 6.07 6.06 25.72
N GLY A 134 4.96 6.25 26.42
CA GLY A 134 4.81 7.27 27.46
C GLY A 134 4.35 8.63 26.94
N HIS A 135 3.88 9.46 27.87
CA HIS A 135 3.15 10.70 27.58
C HIS A 135 3.90 11.76 26.74
N GLN A 136 5.23 11.64 26.61
CA GLN A 136 6.06 12.55 25.80
C GLN A 136 6.09 12.16 24.30
N SER A 137 5.58 10.98 23.95
CA SER A 137 5.50 10.50 22.57
C SER A 137 4.33 11.13 21.80
N TYR A 138 4.51 11.38 20.51
CA TYR A 138 3.49 11.93 19.62
C TYR A 138 3.67 11.45 18.18
N PHE A 139 2.58 11.45 17.40
CA PHE A 139 2.56 11.01 16.02
C PHE A 139 3.12 12.08 15.08
N CYS A 140 4.25 11.79 14.43
CA CYS A 140 4.83 12.66 13.40
C CYS A 140 4.23 12.38 12.00
N ARG A 141 3.53 13.36 11.43
CA ARG A 141 2.87 13.24 10.10
C ARG A 141 3.79 13.33 8.88
N VAL A 142 5.05 13.75 9.04
CA VAL A 142 6.00 13.91 7.94
C VAL A 142 7.43 13.60 8.39
N SER A 143 8.17 12.92 7.52
CA SER A 143 9.60 12.66 7.71
C SER A 143 10.37 13.98 7.67
N VAL A 144 11.07 14.32 8.75
CA VAL A 144 11.97 15.48 8.79
C VAL A 144 13.21 15.15 7.97
N ARG A 145 13.19 15.49 6.69
CA ARG A 145 14.36 15.96 5.95
C ARG A 145 13.86 17.22 5.26
N THR A 146 14.08 18.41 5.82
CA THR A 146 15.30 19.21 5.58
C THR A 146 15.32 20.39 6.57
N ILE A 147 16.53 20.81 6.95
CA ILE A 147 16.94 22.09 7.59
C ILE A 147 16.97 22.13 9.13
N GLY A 148 18.19 22.22 9.66
CA GLY A 148 18.49 23.09 10.81
C GLY A 148 18.54 22.42 12.18
N ILE A 149 19.74 22.29 12.70
CA ILE A 149 20.03 22.14 14.12
C ILE A 149 19.21 23.16 14.92
N VAL A 150 18.42 22.71 15.91
CA VAL A 150 18.18 23.49 17.13
C VAL A 150 18.44 22.56 18.31
N TYR A 151 19.57 22.80 18.96
CA TYR A 151 19.85 22.31 20.30
C TYR A 151 18.72 22.76 21.23
N LEU A 152 18.12 21.82 21.97
CA LEU A 152 17.61 22.13 23.29
C LEU A 152 18.24 21.13 24.26
N SER A 153 19.47 21.48 24.66
CA SER A 153 20.03 21.12 25.95
C SER A 153 19.08 21.61 27.05
N TYR A 154 18.65 20.72 27.93
CA TYR A 154 18.27 21.13 29.28
C TYR A 154 19.01 20.26 30.29
N ASN A 155 19.85 20.95 31.05
CA ASN A 155 20.70 20.46 32.11
C ASN A 155 19.87 19.84 33.24
N SER A 156 20.43 18.79 33.82
CA SER A 156 20.12 18.37 35.18
C SER A 156 20.51 19.46 36.16
N VAL A 157 19.55 19.96 36.93
CA VAL A 157 19.71 20.37 38.34
C VAL A 157 18.45 19.94 39.07
#